data_AF-A0AA40BR22-F1
#
_entry.id   AF-A0AA40BR22-F1
#
_cell.length_a   1.000
_cell.length_b   1.000
_cell.length_c   1.000
_cell.angle_alpha   90.00
_cell.angle_beta   90.00
_cell.angle_gamma   90.00
#
_symmetry.space_group_name_H-M   'P 1'
#
loop_
_entity.id
_entity.type
_entity.pdbx_description
1 polymer ?
#
loop_
_entity_poly.entity_id
_entity_poly.type
_entity_poly.pdbx_seq_one_letter_code
_entity_poly.pdbx_strand_id
1 'polypeptide(L)'
;MKESRLSSTKIPFAVLTVVAAVLLQGVLIADYAFGAMLKAIWYGQFSTGKALHRLYTGLPVVDELLAMSVSFWDAVAAEKPALRLEAIMLCASLQTFAVWITIERMRRGEKHMILRWAPLYIFCWQYFGTAIFVPFYCFVELNRHFHPTQGGSDPGIPYHQARALIPALLLAAIHPYRLVYFPPAGITLSQHQTFIACYQLGPFACYALVAAFANFLSSDGRSNDTDVPKNADAPWIKATYAIFGAFSGAVHLAVLGCVWRSQDLEVSFSALFVPQWVKLWLPGAEEALYVEESLFFLQWDFILVVLAACIYVERIVEAMWVYGGDGKEEEGVNSWVVMLVCGVACVVVGPGAVVSAVLYVREDFLRHAFAEKEREKMLEKKVAQ
;
A
#
# COMPACT_ATOMS: atom_id res chain seq x y z
N MET A 1 27.46 3.70 16.88
CA MET A 1 26.81 2.40 16.56
C MET A 1 25.33 2.54 16.19
N LYS A 2 24.52 3.39 16.85
CA LYS A 2 23.08 3.57 16.57
C LYS A 2 22.74 4.09 15.15
N GLU A 3 23.49 5.08 14.66
CA GLU A 3 23.31 5.64 13.30
C GLU A 3 23.70 4.65 12.18
N SER A 4 24.59 3.70 12.47
CA SER A 4 25.05 2.68 11.52
C SER A 4 23.96 1.67 11.13
N ARG A 5 22.96 1.42 12.00
CA ARG A 5 21.94 0.37 11.77
C ARG A 5 20.72 0.85 11.00
N LEU A 6 20.37 2.13 11.08
CA LEU A 6 19.32 2.71 10.23
C LEU A 6 19.88 3.02 8.84
N SER A 7 21.12 3.53 8.77
CA SER A 7 21.79 3.81 7.50
C SER A 7 22.05 2.56 6.66
N SER A 8 22.22 1.38 7.29
CA SER A 8 22.36 0.11 6.58
C SER A 8 21.09 -0.33 5.82
N THR A 9 19.91 0.24 6.12
CA THR A 9 18.65 -0.08 5.43
C THR A 9 18.54 0.54 4.03
N LYS A 10 19.36 1.57 3.74
CA LYS A 10 19.39 2.25 2.43
C LYS A 10 19.64 1.27 1.28
N ILE A 11 20.65 0.42 1.45
CA ILE A 11 21.12 -0.48 0.39
C ILE A 11 20.06 -1.56 0.10
N PRO A 12 19.52 -2.30 1.10
CA PRO A 12 18.47 -3.28 0.86
C PRO A 12 17.23 -2.69 0.16
N PHE A 13 16.72 -1.53 0.61
CA PHE A 13 15.56 -0.94 -0.04
C PHE A 13 15.85 -0.45 -1.46
N ALA A 14 17.03 0.11 -1.72
CA ALA A 14 17.44 0.50 -3.07
C ALA A 14 17.57 -0.72 -4.00
N VAL A 15 18.17 -1.81 -3.51
CA VAL A 15 18.28 -3.07 -4.26
C VAL A 15 16.89 -3.62 -4.57
N LEU A 16 15.98 -3.67 -3.59
CA LEU A 16 14.61 -4.12 -3.80
C LEU A 16 13.87 -3.27 -4.84
N THR A 17 13.99 -1.94 -4.80
CA THR A 17 13.38 -1.05 -5.81
C THR A 17 13.94 -1.33 -7.21
N VAL A 18 15.26 -1.49 -7.36
CA VAL A 18 15.86 -1.78 -8.67
C VAL A 18 15.46 -3.15 -9.20
N VAL A 19 15.50 -4.18 -8.34
CA VAL A 19 15.05 -5.53 -8.69
C VAL A 19 13.58 -5.53 -9.07
N ALA A 20 12.73 -4.82 -8.34
CA ALA A 20 11.31 -4.66 -8.67
C ALA A 20 11.12 -3.99 -10.04
N ALA A 21 11.86 -2.92 -10.34
CA ALA A 21 11.74 -2.23 -11.63
C ALA A 21 12.09 -3.16 -12.80
N VAL A 22 13.14 -3.99 -12.64
CA VAL A 22 13.53 -4.97 -13.67
C VAL A 22 12.50 -6.10 -13.80
N LEU A 23 12.10 -6.73 -12.69
CA LEU A 23 11.21 -7.89 -12.72
C LEU A 23 9.77 -7.55 -13.11
N LEU A 24 9.29 -6.36 -12.72
CA LEU A 24 7.93 -5.91 -13.03
C LEU A 24 7.87 -5.26 -14.41
N GLN A 25 8.50 -4.10 -14.57
CA GLN A 25 8.39 -3.33 -15.81
C GLN A 25 9.34 -3.84 -16.90
N GLY A 26 10.57 -4.21 -16.54
CA GLY A 26 11.56 -4.70 -17.50
C GLY A 26 11.09 -5.97 -18.22
N VAL A 27 10.57 -6.95 -17.47
CA VAL A 27 10.02 -8.20 -18.05
C VAL A 27 8.76 -7.92 -18.87
N LEU A 28 7.81 -7.14 -18.34
CA LEU A 28 6.57 -6.80 -19.05
C LEU A 28 6.82 -6.07 -20.39
N ILE A 29 7.87 -5.24 -20.46
CA ILE A 29 8.31 -4.58 -21.69
C ILE A 29 9.01 -5.58 -22.62
N ALA A 30 9.94 -6.38 -22.09
CA ALA A 30 10.70 -7.37 -22.87
C ALA A 30 9.82 -8.47 -23.48
N ASP A 31 8.66 -8.74 -22.87
CA ASP A 31 7.67 -9.70 -23.34
C ASP A 31 6.64 -9.12 -24.32
N TYR A 32 6.71 -7.81 -24.62
CA TYR A 32 5.75 -7.08 -25.46
C TYR A 32 4.33 -6.89 -24.88
N ALA A 33 4.04 -7.40 -23.69
CA ALA A 33 2.76 -7.18 -22.99
C ALA A 33 2.40 -5.69 -22.87
N PHE A 34 3.37 -4.84 -22.50
CA PHE A 34 3.16 -3.40 -22.46
C PHE A 34 2.81 -2.81 -23.84
N GLY A 35 3.47 -3.30 -24.90
CA GLY A 35 3.17 -2.90 -26.27
C GLY A 35 1.76 -3.26 -26.71
N ALA A 36 1.25 -4.42 -26.29
CA ALA A 36 -0.11 -4.83 -26.60
C ALA A 36 -1.17 -4.04 -25.84
N MET A 37 -0.89 -3.64 -24.59
CA MET A 37 -1.75 -2.68 -23.88
C MET A 37 -1.86 -1.37 -24.66
N LEU A 38 -0.74 -0.84 -25.17
CA LEU A 38 -0.75 0.35 -26.03
C LEU A 38 -1.55 0.14 -27.32
N LYS A 39 -1.41 -1.02 -27.98
CA LYS A 39 -2.24 -1.38 -29.14
C LYS A 39 -3.73 -1.39 -28.78
N ALA A 40 -4.10 -1.97 -27.63
CA ALA A 40 -5.49 -2.06 -27.22
C ALA A 40 -6.12 -0.67 -27.00
N ILE A 41 -5.37 0.25 -26.39
CA ILE A 41 -5.77 1.66 -26.26
C ILE A 41 -5.92 2.31 -27.64
N TRP A 42 -4.92 2.13 -28.52
CA TRP A 42 -4.90 2.75 -29.84
C TRP A 42 -6.09 2.32 -30.70
N TYR A 43 -6.35 1.01 -30.78
CA TYR A 43 -7.43 0.43 -31.58
C TYR A 43 -8.79 0.42 -30.88
N GLY A 44 -8.84 0.67 -29.56
CA GLY A 44 -10.08 0.62 -28.77
C GLY A 44 -10.65 -0.79 -28.58
N GLN A 45 -9.82 -1.81 -28.76
CA GLN A 45 -10.19 -3.21 -28.57
C GLN A 45 -8.96 -4.04 -28.24
N PHE A 46 -9.16 -5.10 -27.46
CA PHE A 46 -8.16 -6.13 -27.22
C PHE A 46 -7.95 -6.99 -28.48
N SER A 47 -6.85 -7.74 -28.51
CA SER A 47 -6.52 -8.74 -29.53
C SER A 47 -7.62 -9.79 -29.73
N THR A 48 -8.38 -10.11 -28.68
CA THR A 48 -9.54 -11.02 -28.70
C THR A 48 -10.77 -10.43 -29.41
N GLY A 49 -10.73 -9.15 -29.81
CA GLY A 49 -11.87 -8.40 -30.34
C GLY A 49 -12.80 -7.84 -29.25
N LYS A 50 -12.50 -8.09 -27.97
CA LYS A 50 -13.22 -7.47 -26.84
C LYS A 50 -13.02 -5.96 -26.87
N ALA A 51 -14.10 -5.19 -26.79
CA ALA A 51 -14.02 -3.72 -26.82
C ALA A 51 -13.35 -3.17 -25.55
N LEU A 52 -12.52 -2.15 -25.72
CA LEU A 52 -11.96 -1.36 -24.63
C LEU A 52 -12.72 -0.02 -24.56
N HIS A 53 -13.39 0.22 -23.45
CA HIS A 53 -14.01 1.50 -23.15
C HIS A 53 -12.93 2.58 -23.02
N ARG A 54 -13.15 3.77 -23.58
CA ARG A 54 -12.13 4.84 -23.66
C ARG A 54 -12.59 6.21 -23.17
N LEU A 55 -13.84 6.32 -22.69
CA LEU A 55 -14.42 7.60 -22.28
C LEU A 55 -14.88 7.50 -20.82
N TYR A 56 -14.06 7.98 -19.90
CA TYR A 56 -14.32 7.86 -18.45
C TYR A 56 -14.67 9.21 -17.83
N THR A 57 -13.86 10.22 -18.11
CA THR A 57 -13.96 11.58 -17.55
C THR A 57 -14.31 12.62 -18.61
N GLY A 58 -14.09 12.31 -19.89
CA GLY A 58 -14.24 13.26 -20.99
C GLY A 58 -13.00 14.11 -21.25
N LEU A 59 -11.92 13.91 -20.48
CA LEU A 59 -10.63 14.57 -20.69
C LEU A 59 -9.68 13.60 -21.41
N PRO A 60 -9.29 13.85 -22.68
CA PRO A 60 -8.58 12.87 -23.50
C PRO A 60 -7.31 12.29 -22.83
N VAL A 61 -6.47 13.14 -22.25
CA VAL A 61 -5.22 12.71 -21.60
C VAL A 61 -5.49 11.86 -20.36
N VAL A 62 -6.50 12.21 -19.56
CA VAL A 62 -6.86 11.44 -18.36
C VAL A 62 -7.47 10.11 -18.77
N ASP A 63 -8.33 10.10 -19.78
CA ASP A 63 -9.00 8.91 -20.26
C ASP A 63 -8.03 7.92 -20.92
N GLU A 64 -7.00 8.40 -21.62
CA GLU A 64 -5.93 7.54 -22.16
C GLU A 64 -5.09 6.89 -21.06
N LEU A 65 -4.73 7.65 -20.01
CA LEU A 65 -4.04 7.09 -18.85
C LEU A 65 -4.91 6.04 -18.15
N LEU A 66 -6.19 6.34 -17.92
CA LEU A 66 -7.11 5.37 -17.31
C LEU A 66 -7.32 4.14 -18.19
N ALA A 67 -7.42 4.31 -19.52
CA ALA A 67 -7.53 3.20 -20.47
C ALA A 67 -6.31 2.28 -20.43
N MET A 68 -5.10 2.83 -20.22
CA MET A 68 -3.89 2.04 -20.01
C MET A 68 -4.04 1.13 -18.80
N SER A 69 -4.42 1.69 -17.66
CA SER A 69 -4.65 0.88 -16.46
C SER A 69 -5.76 -0.15 -16.67
N VAL A 70 -6.85 0.22 -17.33
CA VAL A 70 -7.97 -0.68 -17.59
C VAL A 70 -7.55 -1.85 -18.49
N SER A 71 -6.72 -1.61 -19.51
CA SER A 71 -6.22 -2.68 -20.38
C SER A 71 -5.45 -3.77 -19.63
N PHE A 72 -4.74 -3.43 -18.55
CA PHE A 72 -4.10 -4.41 -17.67
C PHE A 72 -5.12 -5.09 -16.75
N TRP A 73 -5.85 -4.29 -15.97
CA TRP A 73 -6.69 -4.80 -14.89
C TRP A 73 -7.96 -5.53 -15.38
N ASP A 74 -8.44 -5.26 -16.58
CA ASP A 74 -9.58 -5.97 -17.18
C ASP A 74 -9.24 -7.44 -17.45
N ALA A 75 -8.05 -7.72 -17.99
CA ALA A 75 -7.54 -9.07 -18.16
C ALA A 75 -7.32 -9.77 -16.81
N VAL A 76 -6.71 -9.05 -15.86
CA VAL A 76 -6.47 -9.55 -14.48
C VAL A 76 -7.75 -9.94 -13.76
N ALA A 77 -8.83 -9.18 -13.95
CA ALA A 77 -10.09 -9.41 -13.25
C ALA A 77 -10.94 -10.55 -13.86
N ALA A 78 -10.73 -10.90 -15.13
CA ALA A 78 -11.68 -11.73 -15.88
C ALA A 78 -11.13 -13.09 -16.34
N GLU A 79 -9.85 -13.20 -16.69
CA GLU A 79 -9.41 -14.28 -17.58
C GLU A 79 -9.00 -15.57 -16.86
N LYS A 80 -8.18 -15.49 -15.79
CA LYS A 80 -7.64 -16.67 -15.11
C LYS A 80 -7.94 -16.69 -13.61
N PRO A 81 -8.45 -17.80 -13.04
CA PRO A 81 -8.80 -17.87 -11.62
C PRO A 81 -7.66 -17.53 -10.66
N ALA A 82 -6.46 -18.11 -10.85
CA ALA A 82 -5.29 -17.79 -10.01
C ALA A 82 -4.90 -16.31 -10.10
N LEU A 83 -4.88 -15.75 -11.32
CA LEU A 83 -4.57 -14.33 -11.54
C LEU A 83 -5.56 -13.42 -10.80
N ARG A 84 -6.86 -13.73 -10.90
CA ARG A 84 -7.89 -12.98 -10.20
C ARG A 84 -7.76 -13.10 -8.68
N LEU A 85 -7.48 -14.29 -8.15
CA LEU A 85 -7.29 -14.51 -6.71
C LEU A 85 -6.06 -13.79 -6.18
N GLU A 86 -4.95 -13.83 -6.91
CA GLU A 86 -3.73 -13.09 -6.61
C GLU A 86 -4.01 -11.59 -6.54
N ALA A 87 -4.71 -11.06 -7.55
CA ALA A 87 -5.11 -9.65 -7.60
C ALA A 87 -6.02 -9.25 -6.44
N ILE A 88 -7.02 -10.08 -6.10
CA ILE A 88 -7.92 -9.85 -4.95
C ILE A 88 -7.12 -9.69 -3.66
N MET A 89 -6.22 -10.63 -3.34
CA MET A 89 -5.47 -10.56 -2.07
C MET A 89 -4.40 -9.45 -2.08
N LEU A 90 -3.70 -9.27 -3.20
CA LEU A 90 -2.66 -8.25 -3.32
C LEU A 90 -3.29 -6.87 -3.21
N CYS A 91 -4.31 -6.57 -4.01
CA CYS A 91 -4.95 -5.25 -3.99
C CYS A 91 -5.60 -4.91 -2.65
N ALA A 92 -6.14 -5.87 -1.92
CA ALA A 92 -6.60 -5.63 -0.55
C ALA A 92 -5.46 -5.15 0.36
N SER A 93 -4.27 -5.75 0.23
CA SER A 93 -3.07 -5.28 0.94
C SER A 93 -2.61 -3.90 0.45
N LEU A 94 -2.65 -3.63 -0.85
CA LEU A 94 -2.27 -2.34 -1.43
C LEU A 94 -3.15 -1.19 -0.93
N GLN A 95 -4.46 -1.43 -0.77
CA GLN A 95 -5.36 -0.45 -0.17
C GLN A 95 -4.94 -0.13 1.26
N THR A 96 -4.56 -1.14 2.04
CA THR A 96 -4.03 -0.95 3.39
C THR A 96 -2.70 -0.19 3.38
N PHE A 97 -1.83 -0.38 2.38
CA PHE A 97 -0.59 0.40 2.27
C PHE A 97 -0.87 1.87 1.95
N ALA A 98 -1.84 2.15 1.08
CA ALA A 98 -2.27 3.51 0.76
C ALA A 98 -2.76 4.24 2.02
N VAL A 99 -3.41 3.54 2.96
CA VAL A 99 -3.79 4.07 4.26
C VAL A 99 -2.59 4.57 5.05
N TRP A 100 -1.52 3.77 5.13
CA TRP A 100 -0.33 4.14 5.90
C TRP A 100 0.30 5.43 5.36
N ILE A 101 0.49 5.50 4.05
CA ILE A 101 1.02 6.69 3.39
C ILE A 101 0.10 7.89 3.60
N THR A 102 -1.22 7.68 3.57
CA THR A 102 -2.21 8.72 3.82
C THR A 102 -2.10 9.29 5.23
N ILE A 103 -1.99 8.42 6.24
CA ILE A 103 -1.77 8.80 7.64
C ILE A 103 -0.45 9.56 7.78
N GLU A 104 0.66 9.04 7.27
CA GLU A 104 1.97 9.67 7.36
C GLU A 104 2.05 11.04 6.66
N ARG A 105 1.32 11.22 5.55
CA ARG A 105 1.14 12.54 4.93
C ARG A 105 0.41 13.49 5.86
N MET A 106 -0.59 13.05 6.59
CA MET A 106 -1.43 13.94 7.41
C MET A 106 -0.79 14.31 8.75
N ARG A 107 0.23 13.58 9.20
CA ARG A 107 0.99 13.92 10.42
C ARG A 107 1.56 15.34 10.37
N ARG A 108 1.69 15.97 11.53
CA ARG A 108 2.27 17.31 11.71
C ARG A 108 3.79 17.29 11.48
N GLY A 109 4.35 18.50 11.35
CA GLY A 109 5.79 18.71 11.11
C GLY A 109 6.21 18.70 9.64
N GLU A 110 7.52 18.79 9.43
CA GLU A 110 8.12 18.79 8.10
C GLU A 110 7.99 17.42 7.43
N LYS A 111 7.65 17.44 6.13
CA LYS A 111 7.38 16.25 5.34
C LYS A 111 8.38 16.14 4.21
N HIS A 112 8.91 14.93 4.02
CA HIS A 112 9.63 14.57 2.81
C HIS A 112 8.74 14.78 1.58
N MET A 113 9.35 15.13 0.43
CA MET A 113 8.65 15.49 -0.80
C MET A 113 7.61 14.44 -1.23
N ILE A 114 7.94 13.16 -1.11
CA ILE A 114 7.05 12.04 -1.48
C ILE A 114 5.77 12.03 -0.67
N LEU A 115 5.85 12.28 0.64
CA LEU A 115 4.66 12.31 1.50
C LEU A 115 3.77 13.51 1.17
N ARG A 116 4.34 14.62 0.69
CA ARG A 116 3.54 15.77 0.22
C ARG A 116 2.70 15.40 -1.01
N TRP A 117 3.29 14.64 -1.92
CA TRP A 117 2.70 14.15 -3.16
C TRP A 117 2.16 12.72 -3.06
N ALA A 118 1.81 12.25 -1.86
CA ALA A 118 1.33 10.89 -1.65
C ALA A 118 0.21 10.41 -2.61
N PRO A 119 -0.83 11.20 -2.94
CA PRO A 119 -1.84 10.71 -3.90
C PRO A 119 -1.25 10.40 -5.27
N LEU A 120 -0.33 11.24 -5.76
CA LEU A 120 0.37 11.00 -7.01
C LEU A 120 1.32 9.79 -6.89
N TYR A 121 1.99 9.65 -5.75
CA TYR A 121 2.87 8.51 -5.49
C TYR A 121 2.13 7.16 -5.51
N ILE A 122 0.98 7.10 -4.82
CA ILE A 122 0.09 5.95 -4.80
C ILE A 122 -0.51 5.72 -6.20
N PHE A 123 -0.91 6.78 -6.90
CA PHE A 123 -1.36 6.67 -8.29
C PHE A 123 -0.28 6.04 -9.17
N CYS A 124 0.97 6.52 -9.11
CA CYS A 124 2.07 5.97 -9.90
C CYS A 124 2.33 4.48 -9.58
N TRP A 125 2.27 4.06 -8.32
CA TRP A 125 2.51 2.66 -7.99
C TRP A 125 1.47 1.72 -8.60
N GLN A 126 0.26 2.21 -8.91
CA GLN A 126 -0.83 1.38 -9.43
C GLN A 126 -0.59 1.02 -10.90
N TYR A 127 0.23 1.82 -11.59
CA TYR A 127 0.63 1.62 -12.98
C TYR A 127 1.94 0.86 -13.10
N PHE A 128 2.89 1.17 -12.21
CA PHE A 128 4.25 0.66 -12.34
C PHE A 128 4.53 -0.58 -11.48
N GLY A 129 3.67 -0.85 -10.49
CA GLY A 129 3.86 -1.94 -9.53
C GLY A 129 4.29 -1.42 -8.17
N THR A 130 3.75 -2.03 -7.12
CA THR A 130 3.87 -1.52 -5.76
C THR A 130 5.27 -1.70 -5.19
N ALA A 131 5.93 -2.81 -5.52
CA ALA A 131 7.24 -3.20 -5.03
C ALA A 131 8.36 -2.25 -5.45
N ILE A 132 8.14 -1.42 -6.48
CA ILE A 132 9.08 -0.35 -6.85
C ILE A 132 9.04 0.77 -5.80
N PHE A 133 7.84 1.09 -5.31
CA PHE A 133 7.55 2.27 -4.50
C PHE A 133 7.55 1.98 -2.99
N VAL A 134 7.09 0.82 -2.53
CA VAL A 134 7.00 0.51 -1.10
C VAL A 134 8.36 0.51 -0.38
N PRO A 135 9.44 -0.11 -0.90
CA PRO A 135 10.76 -0.06 -0.26
C PRO A 135 11.22 1.37 0.02
N PHE A 136 10.99 2.26 -0.94
CA PHE A 136 11.39 3.65 -0.83
C PHE A 136 10.53 4.43 0.17
N TYR A 137 9.23 4.17 0.23
CA TYR A 137 8.36 4.71 1.28
C TYR A 137 8.82 4.24 2.67
N CYS A 138 9.04 2.93 2.86
CA CYS A 138 9.52 2.37 4.12
C CYS A 138 10.82 3.04 4.60
N PHE A 139 11.76 3.25 3.68
CA PHE A 139 12.99 3.97 3.98
C PHE A 139 12.76 5.41 4.45
N VAL A 140 11.93 6.17 3.74
CA VAL A 140 11.61 7.57 4.08
C VAL A 140 10.93 7.66 5.44
N GLU A 141 10.00 6.75 5.70
CA GLU A 141 9.23 6.69 6.94
C GLU A 141 10.12 6.33 8.15
N LEU A 142 10.98 5.32 8.01
CA LEU A 142 11.95 4.95 9.05
C LEU A 142 12.88 6.11 9.39
N ASN A 143 13.40 6.83 8.38
CA ASN A 143 14.27 7.98 8.65
C ASN A 143 13.53 9.11 9.36
N ARG A 144 12.26 9.35 9.02
CA ARG A 144 11.50 10.43 9.65
C ARG A 144 11.32 10.21 11.15
N HIS A 145 11.05 8.97 11.56
CA HIS A 145 10.69 8.68 12.96
C HIS A 145 11.83 8.17 13.81
N PHE A 146 12.83 7.51 13.20
CA PHE A 146 13.88 6.81 13.94
C PHE A 146 15.30 7.30 13.62
N HIS A 147 15.49 8.31 12.77
CA HIS A 147 16.82 8.88 12.53
C HIS A 147 17.27 9.77 13.71
N PRO A 148 18.48 9.59 14.25
CA PRO A 148 18.93 10.31 15.45
C PRO A 148 18.92 11.83 15.34
N THR A 149 19.20 12.35 14.14
CA THR A 149 19.31 13.80 13.87
C THR A 149 17.96 14.47 13.57
N GLN A 150 16.94 13.70 13.18
CA GLN A 150 15.61 14.24 12.94
C GLN A 150 14.82 14.12 14.24
N GLY A 151 15.00 15.09 15.13
CA GLY A 151 14.41 15.08 16.47
C GLY A 151 12.90 14.84 16.43
N GLY A 152 12.50 13.56 16.61
CA GLY A 152 11.13 13.05 16.76
C GLY A 152 10.04 13.95 16.18
N SER A 153 9.62 13.70 14.94
CA SER A 153 8.52 14.46 14.34
C SER A 153 7.22 14.26 15.12
N ASP A 154 6.40 15.31 15.24
CA ASP A 154 5.09 15.24 15.91
C ASP A 154 4.23 14.15 15.25
N PRO A 155 3.85 13.07 15.99
CA PRO A 155 3.05 12.00 15.43
C PRO A 155 1.57 12.41 15.25
N GLY A 156 1.13 13.55 15.79
CA GLY A 156 -0.25 13.99 15.74
C GLY A 156 -0.76 14.33 14.34
N ILE A 157 -2.05 14.06 14.12
CA ILE A 157 -2.84 14.46 12.95
C ILE A 157 -3.94 15.43 13.43
N PRO A 158 -4.36 16.44 12.64
CA PRO A 158 -5.54 17.23 12.97
C PRO A 158 -6.77 16.34 13.25
N TYR A 159 -7.44 16.58 14.37
CA TYR A 159 -8.44 15.65 14.92
C TYR A 159 -9.56 15.31 13.95
N HIS A 160 -10.13 16.33 13.29
CA HIS A 160 -11.20 16.13 12.32
C HIS A 160 -10.75 15.37 11.07
N GLN A 161 -9.49 15.51 10.65
CA GLN A 161 -8.93 14.69 9.57
C GLN A 161 -8.79 13.23 10.02
N ALA A 162 -8.30 12.99 11.24
CA ALA A 162 -8.19 11.64 11.80
C ALA A 162 -9.55 10.92 11.86
N ARG A 163 -10.62 11.63 12.24
CA ARG A 163 -12.00 11.11 12.21
C ARG A 163 -12.52 10.85 10.80
N ALA A 164 -12.21 11.74 9.87
CA ALA A 164 -12.63 11.66 8.48
C ALA A 164 -11.96 10.53 7.69
N LEU A 165 -10.80 10.03 8.15
CA LEU A 165 -10.04 8.97 7.45
C LEU A 165 -10.87 7.72 7.18
N ILE A 166 -11.52 7.16 8.21
CA ILE A 166 -12.26 5.90 8.09
C ILE A 166 -13.37 6.01 7.01
N PRO A 167 -14.36 6.92 7.11
CA PRO A 167 -15.40 6.99 6.10
C PRO A 167 -14.87 7.36 4.71
N ALA A 168 -13.85 8.22 4.62
CA ALA A 168 -13.24 8.57 3.33
C ALA A 168 -12.58 7.35 2.66
N LEU A 169 -11.81 6.56 3.41
CA LEU A 169 -11.15 5.37 2.89
C LEU A 169 -12.14 4.25 2.57
N LEU A 170 -13.22 4.08 3.34
CA LEU A 170 -14.27 3.13 2.97
C LEU A 170 -14.86 3.44 1.59
N LEU A 171 -15.10 4.73 1.30
CA LEU A 171 -15.66 5.18 0.02
C LEU A 171 -14.63 5.24 -1.11
N ALA A 172 -13.39 5.62 -0.83
CA ALA A 172 -12.36 5.79 -1.86
C ALA A 172 -11.57 4.52 -2.18
N ALA A 173 -11.47 3.58 -1.23
CA ALA A 173 -10.69 2.35 -1.37
C ALA A 173 -11.59 1.12 -1.39
N ILE A 174 -12.32 0.83 -0.30
CA ILE A 174 -13.05 -0.43 -0.16
C ILE A 174 -14.24 -0.52 -1.13
N HIS A 175 -14.98 0.57 -1.32
CA HIS A 175 -16.14 0.55 -2.21
C HIS A 175 -15.73 0.33 -3.69
N PRO A 176 -14.78 1.07 -4.28
CA PRO A 176 -14.26 0.78 -5.61
C PRO A 176 -13.64 -0.61 -5.72
N TYR A 177 -12.88 -1.07 -4.72
CA TYR A 177 -12.35 -2.44 -4.66
C TYR A 177 -13.46 -3.49 -4.81
N ARG A 178 -14.55 -3.33 -4.06
CA ARG A 178 -15.71 -4.22 -4.14
C ARG A 178 -16.33 -4.21 -5.54
N LEU A 179 -16.47 -3.04 -6.17
CA LEU A 179 -17.04 -2.93 -7.51
C LEU A 179 -16.17 -3.58 -8.60
N VAL A 180 -14.84 -3.55 -8.45
CA VAL A 180 -13.90 -4.17 -9.39
C VAL A 180 -13.91 -5.70 -9.26
N TYR A 181 -13.75 -6.24 -8.06
CA TYR A 181 -13.55 -7.70 -7.88
C TYR A 181 -14.84 -8.47 -7.61
N PHE A 182 -15.88 -7.80 -7.12
CA PHE A 182 -17.19 -8.37 -6.81
C PHE A 182 -18.31 -7.52 -7.42
N PRO A 183 -18.30 -7.34 -8.77
CA PRO A 183 -19.25 -6.49 -9.45
C PRO A 183 -20.70 -6.97 -9.22
N PRO A 184 -21.67 -6.04 -9.15
CA PRO A 184 -23.09 -6.41 -9.14
C PRO A 184 -23.49 -7.25 -10.36
N ALA A 185 -24.48 -8.12 -10.20
CA ALA A 185 -25.01 -8.89 -11.32
C ALA A 185 -25.62 -7.96 -12.39
N GLY A 186 -25.41 -8.29 -13.66
CA GLY A 186 -26.00 -7.58 -14.81
C GLY A 186 -25.28 -6.30 -15.24
N ILE A 187 -24.09 -5.99 -14.70
CA ILE A 187 -23.30 -4.87 -15.21
C ILE A 187 -22.76 -5.16 -16.61
N THR A 188 -22.65 -4.13 -17.44
CA THR A 188 -22.04 -4.23 -18.77
C THR A 188 -20.52 -4.20 -18.67
N LEU A 189 -19.85 -4.66 -19.74
CA LEU A 189 -18.38 -4.58 -19.84
C LEU A 189 -17.86 -3.14 -19.64
N SER A 190 -18.50 -2.16 -20.28
CA SER A 190 -18.13 -0.75 -20.15
C SER A 190 -18.30 -0.26 -18.70
N GLN A 191 -19.34 -0.69 -17.99
CA GLN A 191 -19.51 -0.34 -16.57
C GLN A 191 -18.41 -0.93 -15.69
N HIS A 192 -18.02 -2.19 -15.92
CA HIS A 192 -16.93 -2.81 -15.16
C HIS A 192 -15.60 -2.11 -15.40
N GLN A 193 -15.28 -1.80 -16.66
CA GLN A 193 -14.10 -1.04 -17.04
C GLN A 193 -14.10 0.37 -16.43
N THR A 194 -15.26 1.01 -16.33
CA THR A 194 -15.39 2.29 -15.60
C THR A 194 -15.13 2.13 -14.10
N PHE A 195 -15.54 1.04 -13.47
CA PHE A 195 -15.17 0.78 -12.07
C PHE A 195 -13.66 0.61 -11.89
N ILE A 196 -13.00 -0.09 -12.82
CA ILE A 196 -11.54 -0.24 -12.84
C ILE A 196 -10.85 1.13 -12.99
N ALA A 197 -11.33 1.98 -13.90
CA ALA A 197 -10.80 3.34 -14.07
C ALA A 197 -10.98 4.19 -12.81
N CYS A 198 -12.19 4.21 -12.23
CA CYS A 198 -12.48 4.94 -11.00
C CYS A 198 -11.63 4.47 -9.81
N TYR A 199 -11.33 3.16 -9.74
CA TYR A 199 -10.46 2.60 -8.71
C TYR A 199 -9.05 3.20 -8.73
N GLN A 200 -8.52 3.54 -9.90
CA GLN A 200 -7.20 4.20 -10.02
C GLN A 200 -7.20 5.63 -9.45
N LEU A 201 -8.36 6.30 -9.48
CA LEU A 201 -8.51 7.65 -8.93
C LEU A 201 -8.72 7.65 -7.40
N GLY A 202 -8.81 6.47 -6.78
CA GLY A 202 -8.99 6.27 -5.34
C GLY A 202 -8.08 7.12 -4.46
N PRO A 203 -6.76 7.26 -4.75
CA PRO A 203 -5.87 8.07 -3.92
C PRO A 203 -6.30 9.53 -3.87
N PHE A 204 -6.66 10.14 -5.01
CA PHE A 204 -7.13 11.52 -5.07
C PHE A 204 -8.51 11.68 -4.41
N ALA A 205 -9.42 10.73 -4.68
CA ALA A 205 -10.75 10.71 -4.08
C ALA A 205 -10.66 10.64 -2.55
N CYS A 206 -9.76 9.83 -2.00
CA CYS A 206 -9.55 9.73 -0.55
C CYS A 206 -9.21 11.10 0.05
N TYR A 207 -8.29 11.87 -0.54
CA TYR A 207 -7.93 13.17 0.00
C TYR A 207 -9.05 14.20 -0.11
N ALA A 208 -9.76 14.21 -1.23
CA ALA A 208 -10.93 15.07 -1.41
C ALA A 208 -12.00 14.76 -0.36
N LEU A 209 -12.29 13.47 -0.12
CA LEU A 209 -13.26 13.03 0.87
C LEU A 209 -12.83 13.31 2.30
N VAL A 210 -11.54 13.11 2.65
CA VAL A 210 -11.06 13.48 3.99
C VAL A 210 -11.20 14.98 4.22
N ALA A 211 -10.84 15.81 3.24
CA ALA A 211 -11.02 17.25 3.34
C ALA A 211 -12.50 17.63 3.49
N ALA A 212 -13.39 17.06 2.67
CA ALA A 212 -14.82 17.31 2.72
C ALA A 212 -15.42 16.91 4.09
N PHE A 213 -15.12 15.71 4.58
CA PHE A 213 -15.62 15.24 5.86
C PHE A 213 -15.00 15.99 7.05
N ALA A 214 -13.72 16.35 7.00
CA ALA A 214 -13.11 17.15 8.06
C ALA A 214 -13.72 18.57 8.13
N ASN A 215 -14.01 19.19 6.98
CA ASN A 215 -14.69 20.48 6.92
C ASN A 215 -16.13 20.37 7.47
N PHE A 216 -16.86 19.31 7.12
CA PHE A 216 -18.20 19.05 7.64
C PHE A 216 -18.19 18.82 9.17
N LEU A 217 -17.21 18.07 9.70
CA LEU A 217 -17.09 17.81 11.13
C LEU A 217 -16.65 19.03 11.95
N SER A 218 -15.98 20.00 11.33
CA SER A 218 -15.51 21.23 11.99
C SER A 218 -16.52 22.37 11.92
N SER A 219 -17.51 22.34 11.01
CA SER A 219 -18.52 23.39 10.88
C SER A 219 -19.54 23.47 12.03
N ASP A 220 -19.57 22.47 12.92
CA ASP A 220 -20.50 22.42 14.07
C ASP A 220 -20.20 23.47 15.17
N GLY A 221 -19.23 24.36 14.98
CA GLY A 221 -18.97 25.53 15.84
C GLY A 221 -18.53 25.20 17.28
N ARG A 222 -18.27 23.93 17.58
CA ARG A 222 -18.03 23.41 18.95
C ARG A 222 -16.57 23.06 19.26
N SER A 223 -15.64 23.24 18.33
CA SER A 223 -14.21 23.02 18.64
C SER A 223 -13.32 23.84 17.73
N ASN A 224 -12.73 24.91 18.31
CA ASN A 224 -11.41 25.29 17.85
C ASN A 224 -10.48 24.10 18.16
N ASP A 225 -9.56 23.77 17.26
CA ASP A 225 -8.56 22.70 17.45
C ASP A 225 -7.74 22.86 18.77
N THR A 226 -7.79 24.05 19.39
CA THR A 226 -7.19 24.36 20.69
C THR A 226 -7.84 23.65 21.88
N ASP A 227 -9.13 23.29 21.77
CA ASP A 227 -9.89 22.70 22.89
C ASP A 227 -9.83 21.16 22.88
N VAL A 228 -9.20 20.59 21.86
CA VAL A 228 -9.09 19.14 21.70
C VAL A 228 -7.96 18.61 22.58
N PRO A 229 -8.21 17.57 23.42
CA PRO A 229 -7.17 16.97 24.24
C PRO A 229 -5.97 16.51 23.41
N LYS A 230 -4.77 16.63 23.97
CA LYS A 230 -3.54 16.12 23.35
C LYS A 230 -3.72 14.62 23.03
N ASN A 231 -3.33 14.22 21.82
CA ASN A 231 -3.46 12.85 21.30
C ASN A 231 -4.91 12.34 21.10
N ALA A 232 -5.92 13.21 21.05
CA ALA A 232 -7.31 12.78 20.77
C ALA A 232 -7.49 12.14 19.37
N ASP A 233 -6.53 12.33 18.47
CA ASP A 233 -6.47 11.69 17.15
C ASP A 233 -6.02 10.22 17.20
N ALA A 234 -5.27 9.82 18.23
CA ALA A 234 -4.64 8.51 18.32
C ALA A 234 -5.62 7.33 18.21
N PRO A 235 -6.79 7.31 18.90
CA PRO A 235 -7.74 6.22 18.77
C PRO A 235 -8.26 6.04 17.34
N TRP A 236 -8.43 7.13 16.60
CA TRP A 236 -8.91 7.10 15.22
C TRP A 236 -7.86 6.56 14.25
N ILE A 237 -6.60 6.94 14.43
CA ILE A 237 -5.47 6.41 13.64
C ILE A 237 -5.33 4.90 13.90
N LYS A 238 -5.32 4.49 15.17
CA LYS A 238 -5.24 3.09 15.58
C LYS A 238 -6.43 2.27 15.06
N ALA A 239 -7.65 2.80 15.17
CA ALA A 239 -8.83 2.18 14.57
C ALA A 239 -8.70 2.04 13.04
N THR A 240 -8.14 3.05 12.36
CA THR A 240 -7.89 2.99 10.92
C THR A 240 -6.91 1.86 10.57
N TYR A 241 -5.78 1.73 11.28
CA TYR A 241 -4.87 0.60 11.10
C TYR A 241 -5.55 -0.75 11.36
N ALA A 242 -6.32 -0.86 12.44
CA ALA A 242 -7.01 -2.10 12.80
C ALA A 242 -8.05 -2.52 11.74
N ILE A 243 -8.89 -1.59 11.29
CA ILE A 243 -9.94 -1.87 10.30
C ILE A 243 -9.33 -2.30 8.96
N PHE A 244 -8.34 -1.56 8.45
CA PHE A 244 -7.74 -1.86 7.15
C PHE A 244 -6.78 -3.05 7.21
N GLY A 245 -6.10 -3.27 8.35
CA GLY A 245 -5.37 -4.50 8.61
C GLY A 245 -6.30 -5.72 8.63
N ALA A 246 -7.44 -5.62 9.32
CA ALA A 246 -8.43 -6.70 9.36
C ALA A 246 -9.06 -6.96 7.99
N PHE A 247 -9.36 -5.92 7.21
CA PHE A 247 -9.84 -6.05 5.83
C PHE A 247 -8.84 -6.82 4.96
N SER A 248 -7.57 -6.38 4.94
CA SER A 248 -6.51 -7.05 4.18
C SER A 248 -6.35 -8.51 4.61
N GLY A 249 -6.31 -8.77 5.93
CA GLY A 249 -6.14 -10.13 6.44
C GLY A 249 -7.33 -11.04 6.18
N ALA A 250 -8.56 -10.53 6.28
CA ALA A 250 -9.76 -11.31 6.00
C ALA A 250 -9.84 -11.70 4.52
N VAL A 251 -9.52 -10.78 3.60
CA VAL A 251 -9.47 -11.08 2.16
C VAL A 251 -8.37 -12.10 1.87
N HIS A 252 -7.17 -11.92 2.44
CA HIS A 252 -6.04 -12.85 2.25
C HIS A 252 -6.40 -14.27 2.71
N LEU A 253 -6.94 -14.41 3.93
CA LEU A 253 -7.38 -15.69 4.47
C LEU A 253 -8.53 -16.32 3.65
N ALA A 254 -9.43 -15.50 3.10
CA ALA A 254 -10.49 -15.98 2.21
C ALA A 254 -9.90 -16.57 0.92
N VAL A 255 -8.93 -15.89 0.30
CA VAL A 255 -8.22 -16.40 -0.89
C VAL A 255 -7.47 -17.68 -0.58
N LEU A 256 -6.71 -17.74 0.52
CA LEU A 256 -6.05 -18.99 0.94
C LEU A 256 -7.05 -20.11 1.20
N GLY A 257 -8.21 -19.80 1.77
CA GLY A 257 -9.30 -20.75 1.97
C GLY A 257 -9.94 -21.24 0.67
N CYS A 258 -9.96 -20.43 -0.38
CA CYS A 258 -10.38 -20.83 -1.73
C CYS A 258 -9.34 -21.78 -2.35
N VAL A 259 -8.06 -21.43 -2.27
CA VAL A 259 -6.95 -22.25 -2.80
C VAL A 259 -6.87 -23.59 -2.08
N TRP A 260 -6.95 -23.59 -0.76
CA TRP A 260 -6.90 -24.81 0.06
C TRP A 260 -8.03 -25.80 -0.27
N ARG A 261 -9.21 -25.30 -0.63
CA ARG A 261 -10.37 -26.14 -0.97
C ARG A 261 -10.44 -26.50 -2.45
N SER A 262 -9.62 -25.89 -3.29
CA SER A 262 -9.62 -26.15 -4.72
C SER A 262 -9.06 -27.53 -5.04
N GLN A 263 -9.69 -28.21 -5.99
CA GLN A 263 -9.17 -29.43 -6.62
C GLN A 263 -8.54 -29.13 -7.99
N ASP A 264 -8.67 -27.89 -8.47
CA ASP A 264 -8.11 -27.44 -9.74
C ASP A 264 -6.63 -27.11 -9.58
N LEU A 265 -5.78 -27.72 -10.41
CA LEU A 265 -4.33 -27.49 -10.42
C LEU A 265 -3.98 -26.04 -10.79
N GLU A 266 -4.85 -25.36 -11.56
CA GLU A 266 -4.69 -23.95 -11.89
C GLU A 266 -4.93 -23.02 -10.71
N VAL A 267 -5.55 -23.51 -9.63
CA VAL A 267 -5.80 -22.77 -8.39
C VAL A 267 -5.10 -23.49 -7.24
N SER A 268 -3.80 -23.27 -7.15
CA SER A 268 -2.90 -23.88 -6.16
C SER A 268 -1.97 -22.84 -5.54
N PHE A 269 -1.36 -23.17 -4.39
CA PHE A 269 -0.39 -22.26 -3.74
C PHE A 269 0.79 -21.93 -4.66
N SER A 270 1.26 -22.88 -5.46
CA SER A 270 2.32 -22.61 -6.43
C SER A 270 1.84 -21.70 -7.56
N ALA A 271 0.61 -21.89 -8.05
CA ALA A 271 0.03 -21.03 -9.08
C ALA A 271 -0.13 -19.58 -8.59
N LEU A 272 -0.38 -19.36 -7.30
CA LEU A 272 -0.47 -18.02 -6.72
C LEU A 272 0.89 -17.44 -6.36
N PHE A 273 1.80 -18.18 -5.72
CA PHE A 273 3.01 -17.57 -5.13
C PHE A 273 4.33 -17.84 -5.86
N VAL A 274 4.35 -18.69 -6.89
CA VAL A 274 5.60 -19.10 -7.55
C VAL A 274 5.63 -18.60 -8.99
N PRO A 275 6.45 -17.57 -9.29
CA PRO A 275 6.67 -17.08 -10.66
C PRO A 275 7.20 -18.17 -11.59
N GLN A 276 6.56 -18.34 -12.74
CA GLN A 276 6.92 -19.36 -13.73
C GLN A 276 7.53 -18.73 -15.00
N TRP A 277 8.85 -18.60 -15.03
CA TRP A 277 9.58 -18.08 -16.18
C TRP A 277 9.32 -18.82 -17.49
N VAL A 278 9.07 -20.13 -17.43
CA VAL A 278 8.82 -20.99 -18.61
C VAL A 278 7.53 -20.66 -19.36
N LYS A 279 6.66 -19.84 -18.76
CA LYS A 279 5.37 -19.44 -19.34
C LYS A 279 5.40 -18.09 -20.04
N LEU A 280 6.52 -17.39 -19.98
CA LEU A 280 6.73 -16.11 -20.65
C LEU A 280 7.21 -16.34 -22.08
N TRP A 281 7.05 -15.33 -22.93
CA TRP A 281 7.44 -15.31 -24.35
C TRP A 281 6.83 -16.44 -25.19
N LEU A 282 5.68 -16.95 -24.78
CA LEU A 282 5.00 -18.02 -25.51
C LEU A 282 4.24 -17.46 -26.72
N PRO A 283 4.22 -18.18 -27.87
CA PRO A 283 3.34 -17.84 -28.98
C PRO A 283 1.88 -17.86 -28.50
N GLY A 284 1.09 -16.85 -28.88
CA GLY A 284 -0.31 -16.74 -28.47
C GLY A 284 -0.58 -15.87 -27.24
N ALA A 285 0.47 -15.28 -26.63
CA ALA A 285 0.31 -14.45 -25.43
C ALA A 285 -0.59 -13.23 -25.68
N GLU A 286 -0.52 -12.63 -26.88
CA GLU A 286 -1.38 -11.52 -27.26
C GLU A 286 -2.85 -11.92 -27.27
N GLU A 287 -3.21 -13.05 -27.89
CA GLU A 287 -4.56 -13.61 -27.92
C GLU A 287 -5.06 -14.03 -26.53
N ALA A 288 -4.15 -14.42 -25.64
CA ALA A 288 -4.43 -14.73 -24.25
C ALA A 288 -4.40 -13.50 -23.32
N LEU A 289 -4.36 -12.27 -23.86
CA LEU A 289 -4.35 -11.01 -23.12
C LEU A 289 -3.22 -10.91 -22.08
N TYR A 290 -2.08 -11.55 -22.34
CA TYR A 290 -0.89 -11.54 -21.48
C TYR A 290 -1.18 -11.94 -20.02
N VAL A 291 -2.03 -12.94 -19.84
CA VAL A 291 -2.49 -13.43 -18.53
C VAL A 291 -1.34 -14.01 -17.71
N GLU A 292 -0.42 -14.76 -18.31
CA GLU A 292 0.68 -15.38 -17.58
C GLU A 292 1.74 -14.34 -17.18
N GLU A 293 1.95 -13.33 -18.02
CA GLU A 293 2.81 -12.18 -17.76
C GLU A 293 2.24 -11.30 -16.64
N SER A 294 0.93 -11.05 -16.68
CA SER A 294 0.23 -10.32 -15.62
C SER A 294 0.28 -11.08 -14.29
N LEU A 295 0.16 -12.41 -14.31
CA LEU A 295 0.31 -13.24 -13.12
C LEU A 295 1.75 -13.15 -12.60
N PHE A 296 2.73 -13.35 -13.47
CA PHE A 296 4.15 -13.23 -13.13
C PHE A 296 4.48 -11.86 -12.50
N PHE A 297 3.90 -10.79 -13.06
CA PHE A 297 4.01 -9.43 -12.52
C PHE A 297 3.47 -9.37 -11.09
N LEU A 298 2.22 -9.78 -10.84
CA LEU A 298 1.61 -9.67 -9.51
C LEU A 298 2.33 -10.56 -8.47
N GLN A 299 2.82 -11.72 -8.88
CA GLN A 299 3.59 -12.63 -8.02
C GLN A 299 4.88 -11.99 -7.52
N TRP A 300 5.66 -11.41 -8.43
CA TRP A 300 6.88 -10.68 -8.04
C TRP A 300 6.56 -9.41 -7.25
N ASP A 301 5.46 -8.72 -7.59
CA ASP A 301 5.02 -7.54 -6.84
C ASP A 301 4.74 -7.93 -5.38
N PHE A 302 4.00 -9.02 -5.16
CA PHE A 302 3.73 -9.59 -3.84
C PHE A 302 5.01 -9.99 -3.10
N ILE A 303 5.88 -10.80 -3.72
CA ILE A 303 7.12 -11.30 -3.08
C ILE A 303 8.00 -10.15 -2.62
N LEU A 304 8.25 -9.17 -3.48
CA LEU A 304 9.14 -8.05 -3.18
C LEU A 304 8.53 -7.09 -2.15
N VAL A 305 7.20 -6.90 -2.17
CA VAL A 305 6.47 -6.21 -1.11
C VAL A 305 6.65 -6.92 0.24
N VAL A 306 6.53 -8.25 0.29
CA VAL A 306 6.72 -9.02 1.53
C VAL A 306 8.14 -8.85 2.05
N LEU A 307 9.16 -8.92 1.18
CA LEU A 307 10.55 -8.69 1.59
C LEU A 307 10.76 -7.29 2.14
N ALA A 308 10.19 -6.27 1.49
CA ALA A 308 10.25 -4.89 1.99
C ALA A 308 9.56 -4.74 3.34
N ALA A 309 8.38 -5.36 3.50
CA ALA A 309 7.63 -5.38 4.76
C ALA A 309 8.43 -6.06 5.89
N CYS A 310 9.10 -7.18 5.63
CA CYS A 310 9.94 -7.86 6.62
C CYS A 310 11.08 -6.96 7.14
N ILE A 311 11.80 -6.29 6.23
CA ILE A 311 12.87 -5.35 6.61
C ILE A 311 12.27 -4.18 7.40
N TYR A 312 11.15 -3.64 6.92
CA TYR A 312 10.49 -2.51 7.56
C TYR A 312 10.00 -2.82 8.98
N VAL A 313 9.30 -3.95 9.16
CA VAL A 313 8.83 -4.43 10.48
C VAL A 313 10.00 -4.70 11.40
N GLU A 314 11.04 -5.37 10.92
CA GLU A 314 12.24 -5.65 11.72
C GLU A 314 12.86 -4.36 12.25
N ARG A 315 12.97 -3.31 11.43
CA ARG A 315 13.51 -2.01 11.85
C ARG A 315 12.61 -1.27 12.83
N ILE A 316 11.28 -1.34 12.66
CA ILE A 316 10.35 -0.76 13.63
C ILE A 316 10.47 -1.49 14.98
N VAL A 317 10.50 -2.82 14.97
CA VAL A 317 10.63 -3.64 16.18
C VAL A 317 11.96 -3.37 16.87
N GLU A 318 13.08 -3.38 16.13
CA GLU A 318 14.40 -3.01 16.67
C GLU A 318 14.35 -1.61 17.31
N ALA A 319 13.74 -0.63 16.64
CA ALA A 319 13.63 0.71 17.18
C ALA A 319 12.77 0.77 18.45
N MET A 320 11.60 0.13 18.49
CA MET A 320 10.75 0.14 19.69
C MET A 320 11.42 -0.49 20.90
N TRP A 321 12.17 -1.58 20.72
CA TRP A 321 12.90 -2.24 21.81
C TRP A 321 14.17 -1.48 22.24
N VAL A 322 14.96 -0.99 21.28
CA VAL A 322 16.22 -0.29 21.58
C VAL A 322 15.98 1.12 22.13
N TYR A 323 14.93 1.81 21.70
CA TYR A 323 14.61 3.17 22.17
C TYR A 323 13.60 3.18 23.33
N GLY A 324 12.91 2.08 23.63
CA GLY A 324 11.91 1.98 24.69
C GLY A 324 12.40 1.43 26.03
N GLY A 325 13.59 0.86 26.09
CA GLY A 325 14.17 0.33 27.34
C GLY A 325 14.87 1.40 28.16
N ASP A 326 14.90 1.21 29.49
CA ASP A 326 15.55 2.04 30.53
C ASP A 326 17.09 2.15 30.41
N GLY A 327 17.64 2.23 29.19
CA GLY A 327 19.08 2.33 28.93
C GLY A 327 19.88 1.07 29.28
N LYS A 328 19.21 -0.03 29.66
CA LYS A 328 19.86 -1.33 29.83
C LYS A 328 20.11 -1.92 28.44
N GLU A 329 21.37 -2.22 28.14
CA GLU A 329 21.83 -2.93 26.94
C GLU A 329 21.33 -4.39 26.93
N GLU A 330 20.02 -4.60 27.04
CA GLU A 330 19.44 -5.94 26.93
C GLU A 330 19.69 -6.50 25.52
N GLU A 331 19.87 -7.83 25.49
CA GLU A 331 20.10 -8.63 24.29
C GLU A 331 19.15 -8.19 23.18
N GLY A 332 19.72 -7.56 22.15
CA GLY A 332 18.95 -6.99 21.05
C GLY A 332 18.03 -8.04 20.42
N VAL A 333 16.85 -7.61 19.96
CA VAL A 333 15.91 -8.49 19.27
C VAL A 333 16.64 -9.18 18.11
N ASN A 334 16.51 -10.51 18.05
CA ASN A 334 17.18 -11.28 17.03
C ASN A 334 16.56 -10.99 15.64
N SER A 335 17.22 -10.11 14.88
CA SER A 335 16.77 -9.56 13.59
C SER A 335 16.25 -10.62 12.62
N TRP A 336 16.97 -11.73 12.46
CA TRP A 336 16.57 -12.79 11.53
C TRP A 336 15.29 -13.51 11.98
N VAL A 337 15.06 -13.65 13.28
CA VAL A 337 13.83 -14.25 13.83
C VAL A 337 12.64 -13.36 13.50
N VAL A 338 12.77 -12.04 13.68
CA VAL A 338 11.70 -11.09 13.34
C VAL A 338 11.40 -11.13 11.85
N MET A 339 12.42 -11.14 11.00
CA MET A 339 12.22 -11.25 9.55
C MET A 339 11.54 -12.57 9.16
N LEU A 340 11.93 -13.70 9.76
CA LEU A 340 11.33 -15.00 9.48
C LEU A 340 9.86 -15.04 9.92
N VAL A 341 9.58 -14.62 11.15
CA VAL A 341 8.21 -14.57 11.70
C VAL A 341 7.34 -13.63 10.87
N CYS A 342 7.85 -12.45 10.50
CA CYS A 342 7.15 -11.51 9.64
C CYS A 342 6.89 -12.11 8.25
N GLY A 343 7.87 -12.78 7.64
CA GLY A 343 7.72 -13.40 6.33
C GLY A 343 6.64 -14.48 6.32
N VAL A 344 6.67 -15.39 7.30
CA VAL A 344 5.64 -16.42 7.49
C VAL A 344 4.27 -15.77 7.73
N ALA A 345 4.19 -14.77 8.61
CA ALA A 345 2.94 -14.07 8.87
C ALA A 345 2.39 -13.36 7.62
N CYS A 346 3.24 -12.72 6.82
CA CYS A 346 2.83 -12.06 5.58
C CYS A 346 2.26 -13.06 4.56
N VAL A 347 2.79 -14.28 4.50
CA VAL A 347 2.25 -15.35 3.63
C VAL A 347 0.91 -15.88 4.17
N VAL A 348 0.78 -16.03 5.49
CA VAL A 348 -0.42 -16.63 6.11
C VAL A 348 -1.59 -15.65 6.24
N VAL A 349 -1.35 -14.43 6.71
CA VAL A 349 -2.41 -13.43 6.97
C VAL A 349 -2.31 -12.20 6.08
N GLY A 350 -1.31 -12.10 5.20
CA GLY A 350 -1.14 -10.98 4.29
C GLY A 350 -0.28 -9.84 4.87
N PRO A 351 0.55 -9.18 4.03
CA PRO A 351 1.45 -8.12 4.49
C PRO A 351 0.71 -6.87 5.00
N GLY A 352 -0.48 -6.56 4.46
CA GLY A 352 -1.31 -5.45 4.92
C GLY A 352 -1.75 -5.60 6.39
N ALA A 353 -2.14 -6.81 6.79
CA ALA A 353 -2.51 -7.13 8.16
C ALA A 353 -1.31 -7.06 9.12
N VAL A 354 -0.21 -7.74 8.77
CA VAL A 354 1.00 -7.83 9.62
C VAL A 354 1.57 -6.45 9.92
N VAL A 355 1.83 -5.67 8.88
CA VAL A 355 2.43 -4.34 9.06
C VAL A 355 1.46 -3.41 9.77
N SER A 356 0.15 -3.44 9.47
CA SER A 356 -0.82 -2.61 10.20
C SER A 356 -0.86 -2.91 11.70
N ALA A 357 -0.72 -4.18 12.10
CA ALA A 357 -0.63 -4.55 13.51
C ALA A 357 0.63 -3.96 14.17
N VAL A 358 1.76 -3.99 13.48
CA VAL A 358 3.01 -3.37 13.95
C VAL A 358 2.86 -1.84 14.03
N LEU A 359 2.27 -1.20 13.03
CA LEU A 359 2.00 0.24 13.01
C LEU A 359 1.03 0.67 14.12
N TYR A 360 0.04 -0.16 14.44
CA TYR A 360 -0.89 0.05 15.55
C TYR A 360 -0.17 0.16 16.89
N VAL A 361 0.76 -0.77 17.17
CA VAL A 361 1.57 -0.77 18.41
C VAL A 361 2.57 0.38 18.39
N ARG A 362 3.22 0.60 17.25
CA ARG A 362 4.17 1.69 17.04
C ARG A 362 3.58 3.07 17.32
N GLU A 363 2.28 3.26 17.07
CA GLU A 363 1.62 4.54 17.32
C GLU A 363 1.73 5.00 18.78
N ASP A 364 1.62 4.08 19.74
CA ASP A 364 1.78 4.40 21.17
C ASP A 364 3.23 4.77 21.48
N PHE A 365 4.17 4.02 20.89
CA PHE A 365 5.60 4.25 21.06
C PHE A 365 6.03 5.64 20.56
N LEU A 366 5.62 6.03 19.35
CA LEU A 366 5.96 7.34 18.77
C LEU A 366 5.44 8.49 19.65
N ARG A 367 4.23 8.35 20.20
CA ARG A 367 3.62 9.37 21.05
C ARG A 367 4.30 9.48 22.41
N HIS A 368 4.68 8.35 23.00
CA HIS A 368 5.46 8.34 24.23
C HIS A 368 6.81 9.04 24.04
N ALA A 369 7.58 8.61 23.04
CA ALA A 369 8.89 9.17 22.73
C ALA A 369 8.83 10.67 22.39
N PHE A 370 7.77 11.12 21.71
CA PHE A 370 7.55 12.55 21.44
C PHE A 370 7.25 13.33 22.73
N ALA A 371 6.40 12.80 23.61
CA ALA A 371 6.04 13.46 24.86
C ALA A 371 7.23 13.60 25.83
N GLU A 372 8.12 12.60 25.88
CA GLU A 372 9.36 12.66 26.66
C GLU A 372 10.29 13.77 26.15
N LYS A 373 10.52 13.83 24.83
CA LYS A 373 11.34 14.88 24.22
C LYS A 373 10.80 16.29 24.46
N GLU A 374 9.48 16.46 24.42
CA GLU A 374 8.87 17.75 24.76
C GLU A 374 9.09 18.12 26.23
N ARG A 375 9.04 17.13 27.14
CA ARG A 375 9.33 17.33 28.57
C ARG A 375 10.78 17.76 28.78
N GLU A 376 11.74 17.09 28.14
CA GLU A 376 13.16 17.45 28.20
C GLU A 376 13.40 18.88 27.72
N LYS A 377 12.89 19.24 26.54
CA LYS A 377 12.98 20.62 26.01
C LYS A 377 12.37 21.67 26.93
N MET A 378 11.27 21.34 27.62
CA MET A 378 10.68 22.24 28.61
C MET A 378 11.55 22.40 29.86
N LEU A 379 12.22 21.34 30.31
CA LEU A 379 13.15 21.39 31.44
C LEU A 379 14.41 22.20 31.08
N GLU A 380 15.01 21.97 29.91
CA GLU A 380 16.16 22.75 29.43
C GLU A 380 15.86 24.24 29.35
N LYS A 381 14.68 24.61 28.82
CA LYS A 381 14.23 26.01 28.79
C LYS A 381 14.07 26.63 30.17
N LYS A 382 13.62 25.85 31.17
CA LYS A 382 13.48 26.31 32.56
C LYS A 382 14.83 26.47 33.26
N VAL A 383 15.85 25.69 32.88
CA VAL A 383 17.21 25.81 33.43
C VAL A 383 17.97 26.99 32.82
N ALA A 384 17.64 27.37 31.58
CA ALA A 384 18.27 28.50 30.89
C ALA A 384 17.69 29.89 31.27
N GLN A 385 16.55 29.92 31.97
CA GLN A 385 15.92 31.13 32.51
C GLN A 385 16.32 31.32 33.97
#